data_AF-A0A6V2EY48-F1
#
_entry.id   AF-A0A6V2EY48-F1
#
_cell.length_a   1.000
_cell.length_b   1.000
_cell.length_c   1.000
_cell.angle_alpha   90.00
_cell.angle_beta   90.00
_cell.angle_gamma   90.00
#
_symmetry.space_group_name_H-M   'P 1'
#
loop_
_entity.id
_entity.type
_entity.pdbx_description
1 polymer ?
#
loop_
_entity_poly.entity_id
_entity_poly.type
_entity_poly.pdbx_seq_one_letter_code
_entity_poly.pdbx_strand_id
1 'polypeptide(L)'
;MDRPSCDSTKTICVEERVKKRVHFVSEDDVFIIERYADMMTDGEKASLWYTRQDDIRIQRSISKTIRNVQNNTDAKHRCIRGLEHMISPEYSEQRNTNIDFVRISVLREQRKQQMLGIYDQDEMRKKSLSASEWARYIALEQGAADEKIAIKRHHLMEISRAT
;
A
#
# COMPACT_ATOMS: atom_id res chain seq x y z
N MET A 1 -63.08 17.52 18.52
CA MET A 1 -62.03 17.99 17.58
C MET A 1 -60.78 18.14 18.41
N ASP A 2 -60.12 17.02 18.70
CA ASP A 2 -58.96 16.96 19.60
C ASP A 2 -57.69 17.26 18.82
N ARG A 3 -56.93 18.26 19.28
CA ARG A 3 -55.61 18.58 18.74
C ARG A 3 -54.58 17.58 19.30
N PRO A 4 -53.68 17.02 18.49
CA PRO A 4 -52.56 16.27 19.02
C PRO A 4 -51.51 17.24 19.60
N SER A 5 -51.11 16.97 20.85
CA SER A 5 -50.01 17.62 21.55
C SER A 5 -48.69 17.29 20.86
N CYS A 6 -47.92 18.31 20.48
CA CYS A 6 -46.59 18.19 19.89
C CYS A 6 -45.51 18.36 20.97
N ASP A 7 -45.37 17.39 21.87
CA ASP A 7 -44.18 17.28 22.70
C ASP A 7 -43.15 16.37 22.03
N SER A 8 -42.24 16.96 21.26
CA SER A 8 -41.03 16.28 20.81
C SER A 8 -39.79 17.08 21.21
N THR A 9 -39.54 17.18 22.50
CA THR A 9 -38.20 17.48 23.02
C THR A 9 -37.33 16.26 22.77
N LYS A 10 -36.68 16.24 21.59
CA LYS A 10 -35.60 15.30 21.31
C LYS A 10 -34.48 15.59 22.30
N THR A 11 -34.33 14.71 23.30
CA THR A 11 -33.15 14.65 24.14
C THR A 11 -31.95 14.42 23.22
N ILE A 12 -31.14 15.46 23.02
CA ILE A 12 -29.86 15.35 22.33
C ILE A 12 -28.97 14.58 23.28
N CYS A 13 -28.81 13.27 23.04
CA CYS A 13 -27.79 12.46 23.69
C CYS A 13 -26.43 13.02 23.26
N VAL A 14 -25.84 13.85 24.11
CA VAL A 14 -24.45 14.30 23.97
C VAL A 14 -23.59 13.06 24.19
N GLU A 15 -23.15 12.42 23.10
CA GLU A 15 -22.14 11.36 23.18
C GLU A 15 -20.89 11.94 23.84
N GLU A 16 -20.63 11.51 25.09
CA GLU A 16 -19.40 11.84 25.78
C GLU A 16 -18.22 11.39 24.92
N ARG A 17 -17.44 12.36 24.42
CA ARG A 17 -16.20 12.08 23.69
C ARG A 17 -15.23 11.42 24.66
N VAL A 18 -15.11 10.10 24.58
CA VAL A 18 -14.13 9.33 25.35
C VAL A 18 -12.74 9.91 25.07
N LYS A 19 -12.12 10.49 26.10
CA LYS A 19 -10.75 10.99 26.03
C LYS A 19 -9.81 9.79 25.82
N LYS A 20 -9.29 9.65 24.61
CA LYS A 20 -8.29 8.62 24.29
C LYS A 20 -7.01 8.91 25.09
N ARG A 21 -6.60 7.97 25.94
CA ARG A 21 -5.28 8.02 26.58
C ARG A 21 -4.28 7.27 25.70
N VAL A 22 -3.08 7.82 25.59
CA VAL A 22 -1.96 7.15 24.93
C VAL A 22 -1.43 6.10 25.89
N HIS A 23 -1.40 4.85 25.46
CA HIS A 23 -0.77 3.76 26.17
C HIS A 23 0.32 3.18 25.28
N PHE A 24 1.50 2.97 25.85
CA PHE A 24 2.58 2.26 25.19
C PHE A 24 2.36 0.77 25.43
N VAL A 25 2.46 -0.02 24.36
CA VAL A 25 2.29 -1.47 24.39
C VAL A 25 3.61 -2.11 24.84
N SER A 26 3.55 -3.26 25.51
CA SER A 26 4.75 -4.00 25.91
C SER A 26 5.57 -4.40 24.68
N GLU A 27 6.90 -4.43 24.79
CA GLU A 27 7.78 -4.88 23.70
C GLU A 27 7.46 -6.32 23.27
N ASP A 28 6.96 -7.16 24.18
CA ASP A 28 6.54 -8.54 23.90
C ASP A 28 5.34 -8.66 22.94
N ASP A 29 4.56 -7.58 22.79
CA ASP A 29 3.37 -7.52 21.92
C ASP A 29 3.69 -6.91 20.54
N VAL A 30 4.95 -6.56 20.29
CA VAL A 30 5.44 -6.09 18.98
C VAL A 30 5.40 -7.26 18.00
N PHE A 31 4.75 -7.05 16.86
CA PHE A 31 4.51 -8.12 15.91
C PHE A 31 5.57 -8.10 14.82
N ILE A 32 6.41 -9.12 14.84
CA ILE A 32 7.34 -9.40 13.77
C ILE A 32 6.61 -10.28 12.77
N ILE A 33 6.54 -9.85 11.50
CA ILE A 33 6.04 -10.70 10.41
C ILE A 33 7.01 -11.89 10.31
N GLU A 34 6.60 -13.05 10.83
CA GLU A 34 7.43 -14.27 10.98
C GLU A 34 8.16 -14.65 9.69
N ARG A 35 7.57 -14.33 8.53
CA ARG A 35 8.14 -14.58 7.20
C ARG A 35 9.50 -13.92 6.94
N TYR A 36 9.86 -12.88 7.68
CA TYR A 36 11.14 -12.16 7.57
C TYR A 36 11.90 -12.09 8.90
N ALA A 37 11.37 -12.70 9.97
CA ALA A 37 11.95 -12.63 11.31
C ALA A 37 13.38 -13.22 11.37
N ASP A 38 13.63 -14.26 10.58
CA ASP A 38 14.92 -14.95 10.50
C ASP A 38 15.97 -14.17 9.70
N MET A 39 15.54 -13.16 8.92
CA MET A 39 16.42 -12.35 8.07
C MET A 39 16.68 -10.95 8.62
N MET A 40 16.10 -10.62 9.79
CA MET A 40 16.25 -9.31 10.42
C MET A 40 17.28 -9.35 11.54
N THR A 41 18.15 -8.35 11.57
CA THR A 41 19.06 -8.09 12.68
C THR A 41 18.28 -7.62 13.92
N ASP A 42 18.84 -7.78 15.11
CA ASP A 42 18.16 -7.39 16.36
C ASP A 42 17.89 -5.87 16.43
N GLY A 43 18.71 -5.06 15.77
CA GLY A 43 18.46 -3.62 15.60
C GLY A 43 17.27 -3.30 14.68
N GLU A 44 17.07 -4.09 13.61
CA GLU A 44 15.91 -3.95 12.73
C GLU A 44 14.63 -4.43 13.44
N LYS A 45 14.71 -5.48 14.26
CA LYS A 45 13.60 -5.95 15.10
C LYS A 45 13.18 -4.89 16.12
N ALA A 46 14.14 -4.23 16.77
CA ALA A 46 13.88 -3.11 17.68
C ALA A 46 13.29 -1.87 16.98
N SER A 47 13.42 -1.78 15.65
CA SER A 47 12.84 -0.70 14.85
C SER A 47 11.40 -0.99 14.36
N LEU A 48 10.82 -2.14 14.69
CA LEU A 48 9.44 -2.47 14.33
C LEU A 48 8.44 -1.80 15.27
N TRP A 49 7.63 -0.89 14.72
CA TRP A 49 6.68 -0.07 15.47
C TRP A 49 5.24 -0.61 15.46
N TYR A 50 4.99 -1.74 14.81
CA TYR A 50 3.62 -2.24 14.62
C TYR A 50 3.35 -3.46 15.50
N THR A 51 2.27 -3.38 16.27
CA THR A 51 1.74 -4.53 17.01
C THR A 51 0.89 -5.41 16.09
N ARG A 52 0.57 -6.63 16.54
CA ARG A 52 -0.29 -7.55 15.76
C ARG A 52 -1.68 -6.94 15.55
N GLN A 53 -2.14 -6.18 16.54
CA GLN A 53 -3.41 -5.47 16.47
C GLN A 53 -3.38 -4.34 15.44
N ASP A 54 -2.23 -3.66 15.28
CA ASP A 54 -2.05 -2.62 14.26
C ASP A 54 -2.02 -3.21 12.86
N ASP A 55 -1.33 -4.34 12.64
CA ASP A 55 -1.39 -5.04 11.35
C ASP A 55 -2.83 -5.44 10.99
N ILE A 56 -3.56 -6.08 11.91
CA ILE A 56 -4.98 -6.42 11.72
C ILE A 56 -5.82 -5.18 11.39
N ARG A 57 -5.56 -4.06 12.07
CA ARG A 57 -6.25 -2.78 11.83
C ARG A 57 -5.93 -2.23 10.44
N ILE A 58 -4.67 -2.29 10.02
CA ILE A 58 -4.19 -1.89 8.69
C ILE A 58 -4.84 -2.76 7.62
N GLN A 59 -4.81 -4.09 7.75
CA GLN A 59 -5.41 -5.04 6.82
C GLN A 59 -6.92 -4.79 6.65
N ARG A 60 -7.63 -4.55 7.76
CA ARG A 60 -9.07 -4.19 7.72
C ARG A 60 -9.31 -2.86 7.01
N SER A 61 -8.46 -1.86 7.25
CA SER A 61 -8.53 -0.55 6.59
C SER A 61 -8.29 -0.64 5.08
N ILE A 62 -7.28 -1.42 4.66
CA ILE A 62 -6.96 -1.72 3.26
C ILE A 62 -8.16 -2.42 2.61
N SER A 63 -8.68 -3.49 3.22
CA SER A 63 -9.84 -4.23 2.71
C SER A 63 -11.07 -3.34 2.51
N LYS A 64 -11.34 -2.44 3.47
CA LYS A 64 -12.43 -1.47 3.34
C LYS A 64 -12.19 -0.47 2.21
N THR A 65 -10.93 -0.03 2.04
CA THR A 65 -10.54 0.87 0.96
C THR A 65 -10.72 0.21 -0.41
N ILE A 66 -10.29 -1.04 -0.57
CA ILE A 66 -10.48 -1.80 -1.81
C ILE A 66 -11.97 -1.94 -2.16
N ARG A 67 -12.82 -2.35 -1.21
CA ARG A 67 -14.27 -2.45 -1.43
C ARG A 67 -14.89 -1.12 -1.84
N ASN A 68 -14.50 -0.02 -1.20
CA ASN A 68 -15.01 1.30 -1.53
C ASN A 68 -14.58 1.78 -2.93
N VAL A 69 -13.38 1.40 -3.36
CA VAL A 69 -12.88 1.68 -4.72
C VAL A 69 -13.65 0.86 -5.75
N GLN A 70 -13.84 -0.44 -5.51
CA GLN A 70 -14.60 -1.33 -6.41
C GLN A 70 -16.07 -0.93 -6.53
N ASN A 71 -16.69 -0.49 -5.43
CA ASN A 71 -18.10 -0.08 -5.40
C ASN A 71 -18.33 1.38 -5.82
N ASN A 72 -17.32 2.04 -6.40
CA ASN A 72 -17.39 3.34 -7.08
C ASN A 72 -17.97 4.52 -6.27
N THR A 73 -18.04 4.40 -4.94
CA THR A 73 -18.75 5.39 -4.11
C THR A 73 -17.91 6.65 -3.86
N ASP A 74 -16.58 6.55 -3.99
CA ASP A 74 -15.63 7.67 -3.86
C ASP A 74 -14.24 7.33 -4.43
N ALA A 75 -14.17 6.40 -5.39
CA ALA A 75 -12.89 5.90 -5.93
C ALA A 75 -12.03 7.03 -6.49
N LYS A 76 -12.67 8.07 -7.04
CA LYS A 76 -11.98 9.27 -7.50
C LYS A 76 -11.15 9.90 -6.40
N HIS A 77 -11.55 9.91 -5.13
CA HIS A 77 -10.93 10.68 -4.01
C HIS A 77 -9.89 9.95 -3.17
N ARG A 78 -9.60 8.68 -3.44
CA ARG A 78 -8.66 7.89 -2.64
C ARG A 78 -7.38 7.59 -3.41
N CYS A 79 -6.25 7.68 -2.71
CA CYS A 79 -5.00 7.15 -3.23
C CYS A 79 -5.10 5.62 -3.26
N ILE A 80 -5.03 5.03 -4.45
CA ILE A 80 -5.05 3.57 -4.68
C ILE A 80 -3.64 2.99 -4.80
N ARG A 81 -2.62 3.81 -4.53
CA ARG A 81 -1.25 3.48 -4.83
C ARG A 81 -0.72 2.36 -3.92
N GLY A 82 -0.04 1.39 -4.52
CA GLY A 82 0.40 0.17 -3.85
C GLY A 82 -0.69 -0.88 -3.64
N LEU A 83 -1.96 -0.55 -3.92
CA LEU A 83 -3.12 -1.46 -3.81
C LEU A 83 -3.69 -1.83 -5.18
N GLU A 84 -3.10 -1.35 -6.28
CA GLU A 84 -3.59 -1.52 -7.65
C GLU A 84 -3.72 -3.00 -8.00
N HIS A 85 -2.72 -3.79 -7.61
CA HIS A 85 -2.69 -5.24 -7.77
C HIS A 85 -3.81 -5.99 -7.01
N MET A 86 -4.41 -5.37 -5.99
CA MET A 86 -5.55 -5.92 -5.25
C MET A 86 -6.89 -5.38 -5.77
N ILE A 87 -6.87 -4.30 -6.55
CA ILE A 87 -8.06 -3.61 -7.05
C ILE A 87 -8.45 -4.15 -8.43
N SER A 88 -7.49 -4.39 -9.31
CA SER A 88 -7.72 -4.86 -10.67
C SER A 88 -6.84 -6.08 -11.01
N PRO A 89 -7.43 -7.13 -11.63
CA PRO A 89 -6.69 -8.28 -12.13
C PRO A 89 -5.58 -7.88 -13.10
N GLU A 90 -5.83 -6.90 -13.97
CA GLU A 90 -4.87 -6.45 -14.99
C GLU A 90 -3.58 -5.88 -14.37
N TYR A 91 -3.67 -5.09 -13.30
CA TYR A 91 -2.48 -4.60 -12.60
C TYR A 91 -1.71 -5.71 -11.89
N SER A 92 -2.42 -6.72 -11.37
CA SER A 92 -1.80 -7.91 -10.78
C SER A 92 -1.04 -8.72 -11.82
N GLU A 93 -1.65 -8.95 -12.98
CA GLU A 93 -1.02 -9.63 -14.12
C GLU A 93 0.21 -8.88 -14.65
N GLN A 94 0.13 -7.55 -14.80
CA GLN A 94 1.26 -6.74 -15.24
C GLN A 94 2.41 -6.79 -14.23
N ARG A 95 2.11 -6.72 -12.92
CA ARG A 95 3.12 -6.85 -11.86
C ARG A 95 3.82 -8.21 -11.95
N ASN A 96 3.06 -9.28 -12.08
CA ASN A 96 3.63 -10.64 -12.18
C ASN A 96 4.44 -10.79 -13.46
N THR A 97 3.97 -10.25 -14.58
CA THR A 97 4.69 -10.23 -15.86
C THR A 97 6.04 -9.51 -15.74
N ASN A 98 6.09 -8.36 -15.05
CA ASN A 98 7.34 -7.64 -14.82
C ASN A 98 8.33 -8.44 -13.95
N ILE A 99 7.83 -9.10 -12.90
CA ILE A 99 8.64 -9.99 -12.06
C ILE A 99 9.19 -11.16 -12.88
N ASP A 100 8.33 -11.80 -13.67
CA ASP A 100 8.69 -12.93 -14.52
C ASP A 100 9.69 -12.52 -15.60
N PHE A 101 9.56 -11.32 -16.17
CA PHE A 101 10.53 -10.79 -17.13
C PHE A 101 11.94 -10.70 -16.55
N VAL A 102 12.08 -10.16 -15.33
CA VAL A 102 13.38 -10.09 -14.62
C VAL A 102 13.90 -11.51 -14.38
N ARG A 103 13.05 -12.41 -13.86
CA ARG A 103 13.42 -13.79 -13.57
C ARG A 103 13.88 -14.55 -14.80
N ILE A 104 13.11 -14.47 -15.90
CA ILE A 104 13.42 -15.12 -17.17
C ILE A 104 14.72 -14.58 -17.75
N SER A 105 14.98 -13.27 -17.64
CA SER A 105 16.22 -12.67 -18.12
C SER A 105 17.44 -13.25 -17.42
N VAL A 106 17.38 -13.42 -16.10
CA VAL A 106 18.45 -14.07 -15.32
C VAL A 106 18.59 -15.55 -15.69
N LEU A 107 17.49 -16.31 -15.75
CA LEU A 107 17.51 -17.74 -16.09
C LEU A 107 18.05 -17.99 -17.51
N ARG A 108 17.75 -17.11 -18.47
CA ARG A 108 18.28 -17.19 -19.84
C ARG A 108 19.79 -16.98 -19.87
N GLU A 109 20.31 -16.02 -19.12
CA GLU A 109 21.76 -15.81 -19.03
C GLU A 109 22.44 -16.99 -18.33
N GLN A 110 21.86 -17.53 -17.26
CA GLN A 110 22.34 -18.75 -16.60
C GLN A 110 22.42 -19.93 -17.56
N ARG A 111 21.35 -20.17 -18.34
CA ARG A 111 21.32 -21.24 -19.33
C ARG A 111 22.39 -21.05 -20.41
N LYS A 112 22.60 -19.81 -20.87
CA LYS A 112 23.66 -19.48 -21.84
C LYS A 112 25.04 -19.75 -21.26
N GLN A 113 25.31 -19.33 -20.04
CA GLN A 113 26.57 -19.59 -19.34
C GLN A 113 26.83 -21.10 -19.18
N GLN A 114 25.82 -21.88 -18.80
CA GLN A 114 25.91 -23.35 -18.73
C GLN A 114 26.24 -23.98 -20.09
N MET A 115 25.59 -23.55 -21.17
CA MET A 115 25.86 -24.07 -22.52
C MET A 115 27.28 -23.74 -23.00
N LEU A 116 27.83 -22.61 -22.57
CA LEU A 116 29.18 -22.18 -22.92
C LEU A 116 30.26 -22.73 -21.96
N GLY A 117 29.87 -23.38 -20.86
CA GLY A 117 30.79 -23.83 -19.82
C GLY A 117 31.49 -22.69 -19.07
N ILE A 118 30.90 -21.50 -19.07
CA ILE A 118 31.44 -20.29 -18.44
C ILE A 118 30.63 -20.01 -17.17
N TYR A 119 31.27 -19.52 -16.12
CA TYR A 119 30.60 -19.00 -14.93
C TYR A 119 31.02 -17.55 -14.72
N ASP A 120 30.14 -16.62 -15.05
CA ASP A 120 30.38 -15.19 -14.95
C ASP A 120 29.29 -14.55 -14.09
N GLN A 121 29.61 -14.42 -12.80
CA GLN A 121 28.72 -13.86 -11.80
C GLN A 121 28.48 -12.36 -12.00
N ASP A 122 29.48 -11.64 -12.55
CA ASP A 122 29.39 -10.19 -12.77
C ASP A 122 28.43 -9.87 -13.93
N GLU A 123 28.46 -10.66 -15.00
CA GLU A 123 27.51 -10.49 -16.11
C GLU A 123 26.07 -10.82 -15.68
N MET A 124 25.87 -11.84 -14.84
CA MET A 124 24.54 -12.11 -14.25
C MET A 124 24.05 -10.94 -13.39
N ARG A 125 24.92 -10.40 -12.53
CA ARG A 125 24.60 -9.24 -11.70
C ARG A 125 24.25 -8.03 -12.58
N LYS A 126 25.00 -7.80 -13.66
CA LYS A 126 24.77 -6.71 -14.61
C LYS A 126 23.42 -6.83 -15.31
N LYS A 127 23.02 -8.03 -15.74
CA LYS A 127 21.68 -8.28 -16.32
C LYS A 127 20.56 -8.01 -15.32
N SER A 128 20.71 -8.49 -14.08
CA SER A 128 19.73 -8.21 -13.02
C SER A 128 19.64 -6.72 -12.73
N LEU A 129 20.78 -6.04 -12.56
CA LEU A 129 20.84 -4.60 -12.28
C LEU A 129 20.17 -3.79 -13.39
N SER A 130 20.48 -4.07 -14.66
CA SER A 130 19.88 -3.37 -15.79
C SER A 130 18.35 -3.52 -15.84
N ALA A 131 17.83 -4.72 -15.59
CA ALA A 131 16.39 -4.95 -15.54
C ALA A 131 15.74 -4.25 -14.33
N SER A 132 16.39 -4.26 -13.17
CA SER A 132 15.95 -3.53 -11.97
C SER A 132 15.98 -2.00 -12.16
N GLU A 133 17.01 -1.47 -12.84
CA GLU A 133 17.11 -0.04 -13.15
C GLU A 133 16.01 0.41 -14.11
N TRP A 134 15.69 -0.39 -15.12
CA TRP A 134 14.56 -0.13 -16.01
C TRP A 134 13.23 -0.08 -15.24
N ALA A 135 13.00 -1.05 -14.34
CA ALA A 135 11.81 -1.05 -13.50
C ALA A 135 11.76 0.18 -12.57
N ARG A 136 12.91 0.59 -12.02
CA ARG A 136 13.03 1.80 -11.19
C ARG A 136 12.70 3.07 -11.98
N TYR A 137 13.20 3.18 -13.21
CA TYR A 137 12.92 4.32 -14.08
C TYR A 137 11.41 4.49 -14.32
N ILE A 138 10.73 3.40 -14.66
CA ILE A 138 9.27 3.40 -14.86
C ILE A 138 8.53 3.82 -13.59
N ALA A 139 8.95 3.28 -12.43
CA ALA A 139 8.33 3.63 -11.15
C ALA A 139 8.49 5.12 -10.80
N LEU A 140 9.65 5.71 -11.09
CA LEU A 140 9.90 7.14 -10.88
C LEU A 140 9.09 8.01 -11.83
N GLU A 141 9.01 7.64 -13.11
CA GLU A 141 8.23 8.36 -14.11
C GLU A 141 6.74 8.38 -13.76
N GLN A 142 6.19 7.23 -13.36
CA GLN A 142 4.83 7.13 -12.84
C GLN A 142 4.64 7.95 -11.56
N GLY A 143 5.64 7.96 -10.67
CA GLY A 143 5.61 8.79 -9.47
C GLY A 143 5.52 10.28 -9.75
N ALA A 144 6.27 10.78 -10.71
CA ALA A 144 6.22 12.18 -11.12
C ALA A 144 4.88 12.53 -11.81
N ALA A 145 4.30 11.60 -12.57
CA ALA A 145 2.97 11.79 -13.15
C ALA A 145 1.89 11.89 -12.06
N ASP A 146 1.94 11.00 -11.05
CA ASP A 146 1.02 11.00 -9.92
C ASP A 146 1.11 12.29 -9.09
N GLU A 147 2.32 12.79 -8.85
CA GLU A 147 2.53 14.06 -8.13
C GLU A 147 1.81 15.21 -8.83
N LYS A 148 1.94 15.32 -10.16
CA LYS A 148 1.24 16.35 -10.95
C LYS A 148 -0.28 16.22 -10.84
N ILE A 149 -0.81 14.99 -10.86
CA ILE A 149 -2.24 14.73 -10.69
C ILE A 149 -2.70 15.16 -9.29
N ALA A 150 -1.93 14.82 -8.26
CA ALA A 150 -2.22 15.17 -6.87
C ALA A 150 -2.24 16.69 -6.66
N ILE A 151 -1.26 17.42 -7.19
CA ILE A 151 -1.19 18.89 -7.12
C ILE A 151 -2.39 19.52 -7.83
N LYS A 152 -2.67 19.11 -9.08
CA LYS A 152 -3.82 19.60 -9.84
C LYS A 152 -5.13 19.38 -9.09
N ARG A 153 -5.25 18.23 -8.42
CA ARG A 153 -6.42 17.89 -7.62
C ARG A 153 -6.54 18.74 -6.37
N HIS A 154 -5.45 18.97 -5.64
CA HIS A 154 -5.44 19.83 -4.46
C HIS A 154 -5.99 21.21 -4.82
N HIS A 155 -5.51 21.78 -5.94
CA HIS A 155 -5.94 23.08 -6.40
C HIS A 155 -7.45 23.13 -6.76
N LEU A 156 -7.98 22.07 -7.40
CA LEU A 156 -9.42 21.96 -7.66
C LEU A 156 -10.27 21.88 -6.38
N MET A 157 -9.76 21.24 -5.32
CA MET A 157 -10.46 21.20 -4.04
C MET A 157 -10.47 22.57 -3.34
N GLU A 158 -9.39 23.34 -3.44
CA GLU A 158 -9.33 24.70 -2.88
C GLU A 158 -10.33 25.62 -3.56
N ILE A 159 -10.43 25.55 -4.90
CA ILE A 159 -11.41 26.33 -5.67
C ILE A 159 -12.84 25.97 -5.26
N SER A 160 -13.16 24.68 -5.16
CA SER A 160 -14.50 24.23 -4.75
C SER A 160 -14.88 24.57 -3.31
N ARG A 161 -13.91 24.86 -2.43
CA ARG A 161 -14.18 25.31 -1.05
C ARG A 161 -14.37 26.82 -0.95
N ALA A 162 -13.89 27.57 -1.94
CA ALA A 162 -13.98 29.02 -1.99
C ALA A 162 -15.29 29.51 -2.65
N THR A 163 -16.00 28.64 -3.37
CA THR A 163 -17.32 28.87 -3.99
C THR A 163 -18.44 28.30 -3.13
#